data_AF-A0A1Y2WVM0-F1
#
_entry.id   AF-A0A1Y2WVM0-F1
#
_cell.length_a   1.000
_cell.length_b   1.000
_cell.length_c   1.000
_cell.angle_alpha   90.00
_cell.angle_beta   90.00
_cell.angle_gamma   90.00
#
_symmetry.space_group_name_H-M   'P 1'
#
loop_
_entity.id
_entity.type
_entity.pdbx_description
1 polymer ?
#
loop_
_entity_poly.entity_id
_entity_poly.type
_entity_poly.pdbx_seq_one_letter_code
_entity_poly.pdbx_strand_id
1 'polypeptide(L)'
;MGSSSVPFTTRVLRSKEEPRALLQISDFTTLLPASHRVDDNIVVPQLDAKFLRRELLVDRLDDIQDWLWICGRPMPPRPLHHQILLSREIAISENSDLHLVWSKNRIFLKPIPLYLLDPEFWATHIVHDHKLAKCARGYLFSYTALIAYQSDFRIAQEKGLLPTNITWEGWQDLSKEVLEGHDYASVNPRYWYGELRLSRLNKVYRIRKGFILRGYSKIAAHTVYGDLIRDNFAALATILGYVVIVLTAMQVGLGVERLQEDETFQNASYGFTVFSIIAPLAAGIGIFLVVLIVFVSNWIVTKDYEVKRFRNIGVEPLWREDKGKSKAKRSTNETLTSFNEREV
;
A
#
# COMPACT_ATOMS: atom_id res chain seq x y z
N MET A 1 -3.52 -22.38 -20.96
CA MET A 1 -3.90 -21.82 -19.64
C MET A 1 -3.68 -22.92 -18.62
N GLY A 2 -2.57 -22.87 -17.87
CA GLY A 2 -2.21 -23.95 -16.94
C GLY A 2 -3.12 -23.94 -15.72
N SER A 3 -3.60 -25.12 -15.29
CA SER A 3 -4.26 -25.29 -14.00
C SER A 3 -3.31 -24.85 -12.88
N SER A 4 -3.77 -23.99 -11.97
CA SER A 4 -2.97 -23.65 -10.78
C SER A 4 -2.70 -24.94 -9.99
N SER A 5 -1.44 -25.26 -9.71
CA SER A 5 -1.12 -26.40 -8.84
C SER A 5 -1.42 -26.07 -7.37
N VAL A 6 -1.29 -27.06 -6.49
CA VAL A 6 -1.19 -26.80 -5.04
C VAL A 6 0.24 -26.30 -4.74
N PRO A 7 0.43 -25.27 -3.89
CA PRO A 7 1.76 -24.68 -3.65
C PRO A 7 2.69 -25.49 -2.73
N PHE A 8 2.17 -26.44 -1.95
CA PHE A 8 2.94 -27.27 -1.03
C PHE A 8 2.19 -28.57 -0.73
N THR A 9 2.89 -29.55 -0.17
CA THR A 9 2.38 -30.87 0.24
C THR A 9 2.56 -31.12 1.74
N THR A 10 3.46 -30.40 2.39
CA THR A 10 3.66 -30.43 3.84
C THR A 10 2.38 -30.14 4.62
N ARG A 11 2.08 -30.97 5.62
CA ARG A 11 0.92 -30.83 6.51
C ARG A 11 1.36 -30.31 7.87
N VAL A 12 1.40 -28.99 8.04
CA VAL A 12 1.88 -28.34 9.27
C VAL A 12 0.87 -28.34 10.43
N LEU A 13 -0.41 -28.62 10.14
CA LEU A 13 -1.48 -28.60 11.14
C LEU A 13 -1.77 -29.97 11.79
N ARG A 14 -1.33 -31.07 11.17
CA ARG A 14 -1.65 -32.44 11.65
C ARG A 14 -0.54 -32.98 12.52
N SER A 15 -0.90 -33.58 13.65
CA SER A 15 0.06 -34.32 14.49
C SER A 15 0.63 -35.51 13.70
N LYS A 16 1.91 -35.83 13.91
CA LYS A 16 2.57 -37.01 13.31
C LYS A 16 1.88 -38.34 13.67
N GLU A 17 0.96 -38.34 14.63
CA GLU A 17 0.33 -39.52 15.23
C GLU A 17 -1.11 -39.82 14.78
N GLU A 18 -1.74 -38.98 13.94
CA GLU A 18 -3.13 -39.23 13.53
C GLU A 18 -3.24 -40.38 12.49
N PRO A 19 -4.02 -41.44 12.77
CA PRO A 19 -4.17 -42.57 11.84
C PRO A 19 -4.85 -42.15 10.54
N ARG A 20 -4.32 -42.62 9.40
CA ARG A 20 -4.88 -42.48 8.04
C ARG A 20 -6.34 -42.98 7.88
N ALA A 21 -6.98 -43.53 8.89
CA ALA A 21 -8.33 -44.11 8.77
C ALA A 21 -9.48 -43.12 9.05
N LEU A 22 -9.23 -41.95 9.64
CA LEU A 22 -10.24 -40.90 9.85
C LEU A 22 -10.37 -39.94 8.63
N LEU A 23 -9.83 -40.33 7.48
CA LEU A 23 -9.63 -39.53 6.25
C LEU A 23 -10.91 -39.18 5.46
N GLN A 24 -12.10 -39.21 6.06
CA GLN A 24 -13.34 -38.93 5.34
C GLN A 24 -14.04 -37.70 5.90
N ILE A 25 -13.96 -36.62 5.12
CA ILE A 25 -14.54 -35.29 5.30
C ILE A 25 -13.72 -34.45 6.30
N SER A 26 -12.68 -33.77 5.80
CA SER A 26 -12.10 -32.62 6.50
C SER A 26 -13.20 -31.55 6.61
N ASP A 27 -13.89 -31.50 7.73
CA ASP A 27 -14.85 -30.44 8.00
C ASP A 27 -14.12 -29.12 8.28
N PHE A 28 -13.78 -28.43 7.20
CA PHE A 28 -13.11 -27.14 7.23
C PHE A 28 -13.99 -26.03 7.85
N THR A 29 -15.28 -26.29 8.15
CA THR A 29 -16.13 -25.30 8.81
C THR A 29 -15.62 -24.94 10.21
N THR A 30 -14.91 -25.87 10.87
CA THR A 30 -14.23 -25.63 12.15
C THR A 30 -13.08 -24.62 12.06
N LEU A 31 -12.55 -24.38 10.86
CA LEU A 31 -11.47 -23.41 10.60
C LEU A 31 -11.99 -22.03 10.21
N LEU A 32 -13.31 -21.87 10.08
CA LEU A 32 -13.95 -20.60 9.77
C LEU A 32 -14.07 -19.72 11.02
N PRO A 33 -14.16 -18.38 10.87
CA PRO A 33 -14.42 -17.50 12.00
C PRO A 33 -15.78 -17.79 12.66
N ALA A 34 -15.96 -17.43 13.92
CA ALA A 34 -17.22 -17.66 14.63
C ALA A 34 -18.42 -16.90 14.01
N SER A 35 -18.17 -15.72 13.43
CA SER A 35 -19.16 -14.93 12.72
C SER A 35 -18.47 -14.00 11.72
N HIS A 36 -19.22 -13.48 10.75
CA HIS A 36 -18.70 -12.48 9.81
C HIS A 36 -19.75 -11.40 9.54
N ARG A 37 -19.30 -10.17 9.30
CA ARG A 37 -20.18 -9.05 8.93
C ARG A 37 -20.34 -8.96 7.42
N VAL A 38 -21.56 -9.08 6.94
CA VAL A 38 -21.92 -8.89 5.53
C VAL A 38 -22.83 -7.68 5.45
N ASP A 39 -22.31 -6.61 4.82
CA ASP A 39 -22.94 -5.30 4.81
C ASP A 39 -23.15 -4.79 6.25
N ASP A 40 -24.40 -4.73 6.71
CA ASP A 40 -24.76 -4.33 8.07
C ASP A 40 -25.26 -5.50 8.93
N ASN A 41 -25.23 -6.73 8.41
CA ASN A 41 -25.72 -7.93 9.09
C ASN A 41 -24.57 -8.80 9.62
N ILE A 42 -24.81 -9.46 10.75
CA ILE A 42 -23.92 -10.49 11.31
C ILE A 42 -24.46 -11.85 10.88
N VAL A 43 -23.62 -12.66 10.23
CA VAL A 43 -24.00 -13.97 9.72
C VAL A 43 -22.99 -15.04 10.15
N VAL A 44 -23.45 -16.28 10.23
CA VAL A 44 -22.58 -17.45 10.38
C VAL A 44 -21.89 -17.69 9.03
N PRO A 45 -20.55 -17.77 8.97
CA PRO A 45 -19.86 -18.00 7.71
C PRO A 45 -20.17 -19.41 7.19
N GLN A 46 -20.35 -19.48 5.89
CA GLN A 46 -20.46 -20.74 5.14
C GLN A 46 -19.22 -20.85 4.27
N LEU A 47 -18.68 -22.06 4.13
CA LEU A 47 -17.54 -22.30 3.23
C LEU A 47 -18.02 -22.28 1.77
N ASP A 48 -18.23 -21.07 1.26
CA ASP A 48 -18.64 -20.82 -0.11
C ASP A 48 -17.62 -19.93 -0.85
N ALA A 49 -17.74 -19.88 -2.17
CA ALA A 49 -16.86 -19.05 -2.99
C ALA A 49 -16.99 -17.54 -2.65
N LYS A 50 -18.14 -17.09 -2.13
CA LYS A 50 -18.35 -15.68 -1.76
C LYS A 50 -17.57 -15.31 -0.51
N PHE A 51 -17.54 -16.18 0.49
CA PHE A 51 -16.74 -16.04 1.70
C PHE A 51 -15.26 -15.94 1.33
N LEU A 52 -14.73 -16.91 0.58
CA LEU A 52 -13.31 -16.92 0.21
C LEU A 52 -12.91 -15.70 -0.61
N ARG A 53 -13.79 -15.24 -1.50
CA ARG A 53 -13.53 -14.02 -2.27
C ARG A 53 -13.42 -12.79 -1.39
N ARG A 54 -14.31 -12.63 -0.41
CA ARG A 54 -14.25 -11.50 0.53
C ARG A 54 -13.02 -11.56 1.42
N GLU A 55 -12.62 -12.76 1.80
CA GLU A 55 -11.56 -13.00 2.76
C GLU A 55 -10.14 -12.89 2.18
N LEU A 56 -9.98 -13.22 0.89
CA LEU A 56 -8.67 -13.30 0.23
C LEU A 56 -8.48 -12.32 -0.94
N LEU A 57 -9.55 -11.86 -1.61
CA LEU A 57 -9.38 -10.88 -2.69
C LEU A 57 -9.06 -9.49 -2.12
N VAL A 58 -8.36 -8.72 -2.95
CA VAL A 58 -7.87 -7.37 -2.65
C VAL A 58 -8.28 -6.41 -3.77
N ASP A 59 -9.55 -6.50 -4.19
CA ASP A 59 -10.10 -5.78 -5.35
C ASP A 59 -9.83 -4.27 -5.28
N ARG A 60 -9.87 -3.70 -4.07
CA ARG A 60 -9.60 -2.28 -3.84
C ARG A 60 -8.17 -1.89 -4.19
N LEU A 61 -7.23 -2.82 -4.10
CA LEU A 61 -5.83 -2.58 -4.40
C LEU A 61 -5.51 -2.88 -5.84
N ASP A 62 -6.15 -3.91 -6.39
CA ASP A 62 -6.12 -4.23 -7.82
C ASP A 62 -6.60 -3.03 -8.65
N ASP A 63 -7.65 -2.34 -8.19
CA ASP A 63 -8.20 -1.12 -8.78
C ASP A 63 -7.19 0.04 -8.91
N ILE A 64 -6.16 0.05 -8.06
CA ILE A 64 -5.15 1.11 -8.01
C ILE A 64 -3.74 0.60 -8.31
N GLN A 65 -3.62 -0.57 -8.92
CA GLN A 65 -2.35 -1.25 -9.15
C GLN A 65 -1.28 -0.33 -9.77
N ASP A 66 -1.63 0.47 -10.77
CA ASP A 66 -0.71 1.37 -11.49
C ASP A 66 -0.14 2.51 -10.64
N TRP A 67 -0.66 2.69 -9.43
CA TRP A 67 -0.27 3.74 -8.49
C TRP A 67 0.40 3.18 -7.23
N LEU A 68 0.47 1.85 -7.07
CA LEU A 68 1.06 1.23 -5.87
C LEU A 68 2.54 1.55 -5.70
N TRP A 69 3.23 1.85 -6.79
CA TRP A 69 4.62 2.31 -6.79
C TRP A 69 4.82 3.62 -6.01
N ILE A 70 3.79 4.47 -5.92
CA ILE A 70 3.83 5.66 -5.04
C ILE A 70 3.76 5.20 -3.60
N CYS A 71 2.96 4.17 -3.31
CA CYS A 71 2.67 3.68 -1.98
C CYS A 71 3.80 2.84 -1.36
N GLY A 72 4.64 2.20 -2.17
CA GLY A 72 5.78 1.40 -1.73
C GLY A 72 6.62 0.88 -2.89
N ARG A 73 7.73 0.23 -2.57
CA ARG A 73 8.64 -0.35 -3.57
C ARG A 73 8.23 -1.79 -3.88
N PRO A 74 8.43 -2.28 -5.12
CA PRO A 74 8.10 -3.66 -5.53
C PRO A 74 9.13 -4.67 -4.99
N MET A 75 9.17 -4.83 -3.66
CA MET A 75 10.04 -5.74 -2.94
C MET A 75 9.24 -6.54 -1.92
N PRO A 76 9.62 -7.78 -1.59
CA PRO A 76 9.02 -8.53 -0.50
C PRO A 76 9.03 -7.74 0.83
N PRO A 77 8.10 -8.00 1.75
CA PRO A 77 8.09 -7.33 3.04
C PRO A 77 9.34 -7.70 3.85
N ARG A 78 9.78 -6.79 4.73
CA ARG A 78 10.89 -7.12 5.63
C ARG A 78 10.43 -8.06 6.74
N PRO A 79 11.33 -8.92 7.27
CA PRO A 79 11.00 -9.84 8.36
C PRO A 79 10.47 -9.14 9.62
N LEU A 80 9.73 -9.87 10.46
CA LEU A 80 9.02 -9.34 11.63
C LEU A 80 9.96 -8.65 12.65
N HIS A 81 11.11 -9.25 12.97
CA HIS A 81 12.10 -8.65 13.86
C HIS A 81 12.59 -7.30 13.33
N HIS A 82 12.75 -7.17 12.00
CA HIS A 82 13.13 -5.91 11.38
C HIS A 82 11.99 -4.89 11.41
N GLN A 83 10.72 -5.31 11.36
CA GLN A 83 9.59 -4.39 11.58
C GLN A 83 9.67 -3.77 12.99
N ILE A 84 10.01 -4.58 14.00
CA ILE A 84 10.21 -4.11 15.38
C ILE A 84 11.40 -3.14 15.48
N LEU A 85 12.53 -3.44 14.82
CA LEU A 85 13.68 -2.51 14.75
C LEU A 85 13.33 -1.16 14.12
N LEU A 86 12.40 -1.14 13.17
CA LEU A 86 11.84 0.09 12.60
C LEU A 86 10.84 0.80 13.53
N SER A 87 10.76 0.38 14.80
CA SER A 87 9.80 0.88 15.79
C SER A 87 8.35 0.73 15.36
N ARG A 88 8.03 -0.33 14.60
CA ARG A 88 6.65 -0.65 14.21
C ARG A 88 6.03 -1.68 15.14
N GLU A 89 4.89 -1.34 15.69
CA GLU A 89 3.98 -2.25 16.36
C GLU A 89 3.26 -3.12 15.31
N ILE A 90 3.20 -4.42 15.55
CA ILE A 90 2.44 -5.37 14.74
C ILE A 90 0.98 -5.33 15.20
N ALA A 91 0.10 -4.83 14.34
CA ALA A 91 -1.34 -4.72 14.61
C ALA A 91 -2.11 -5.77 13.80
N ILE A 92 -2.90 -6.59 14.48
CA ILE A 92 -3.75 -7.60 13.83
C ILE A 92 -4.88 -6.91 13.05
N SER A 93 -5.13 -7.38 11.83
CA SER A 93 -6.28 -6.95 11.04
C SER A 93 -6.83 -8.08 10.18
N GLU A 94 -8.07 -8.49 10.39
CA GLU A 94 -8.70 -9.51 9.54
C GLU A 94 -9.00 -9.05 8.11
N ASN A 95 -8.75 -7.78 7.77
CA ASN A 95 -8.99 -7.27 6.43
C ASN A 95 -7.79 -7.53 5.50
N SER A 96 -8.00 -8.33 4.44
CA SER A 96 -7.01 -8.63 3.40
C SER A 96 -6.39 -7.37 2.79
N ASP A 97 -7.20 -6.32 2.60
CA ASP A 97 -6.79 -5.02 2.05
C ASP A 97 -5.75 -4.28 2.92
N LEU A 98 -5.70 -4.59 4.22
CA LEU A 98 -4.77 -3.98 5.17
C LEU A 98 -3.53 -4.80 5.40
N HIS A 99 -3.48 -6.06 4.96
CA HIS A 99 -2.29 -6.88 5.11
C HIS A 99 -1.08 -6.22 4.40
N LEU A 100 0.03 -6.08 5.13
CA LEU A 100 1.27 -5.36 4.79
C LEU A 100 1.12 -3.84 4.57
N VAL A 101 -0.02 -3.26 4.92
CA VAL A 101 -0.18 -1.81 4.96
C VAL A 101 0.39 -1.30 6.27
N TRP A 102 1.13 -0.20 6.25
CA TRP A 102 1.66 0.42 7.45
C TRP A 102 1.33 1.90 7.54
N SER A 103 1.20 2.39 8.76
CA SER A 103 0.90 3.78 9.08
C SER A 103 1.56 4.19 10.38
N LYS A 104 2.27 5.32 10.37
CA LYS A 104 3.07 5.80 11.51
C LYS A 104 3.97 4.68 12.03
N ASN A 105 3.73 4.23 13.27
CA ASN A 105 4.52 3.23 13.96
C ASN A 105 3.79 1.89 14.01
N ARG A 106 2.91 1.59 13.04
CA ARG A 106 2.13 0.35 13.01
C ARG A 106 2.16 -0.29 11.64
N ILE A 107 2.31 -1.61 11.59
CA ILE A 107 2.07 -2.43 10.40
C ILE A 107 0.87 -3.33 10.66
N PHE A 108 -0.07 -3.35 9.72
CA PHE A 108 -1.27 -4.16 9.81
C PHE A 108 -1.00 -5.51 9.14
N LEU A 109 -1.19 -6.59 9.89
CA LEU A 109 -1.00 -7.95 9.43
C LEU A 109 -2.26 -8.77 9.74
N LYS A 110 -2.87 -9.31 8.70
CA LYS A 110 -3.87 -10.37 8.83
C LYS A 110 -3.20 -11.67 9.26
N PRO A 111 -3.62 -12.33 10.36
CA PRO A 111 -3.16 -13.66 10.76
C PRO A 111 -3.42 -14.70 9.69
N ILE A 112 -2.55 -15.71 9.59
CA ILE A 112 -2.70 -16.73 8.55
C ILE A 112 -3.97 -17.56 8.82
N PRO A 113 -4.94 -17.58 7.89
CA PRO A 113 -6.08 -18.46 8.03
C PRO A 113 -5.63 -19.91 8.00
N LEU A 114 -6.04 -20.71 8.98
CA LEU A 114 -5.57 -22.10 9.14
C LEU A 114 -5.84 -22.95 7.91
N TYR A 115 -6.98 -22.74 7.25
CA TYR A 115 -7.31 -23.47 6.02
C TYR A 115 -6.30 -23.21 4.87
N LEU A 116 -5.55 -22.09 4.87
CA LEU A 116 -4.49 -21.86 3.88
C LEU A 116 -3.22 -22.69 4.14
N LEU A 117 -3.12 -23.34 5.31
CA LEU A 117 -2.02 -24.21 5.69
C LEU A 117 -2.34 -25.70 5.48
N ASP A 118 -3.52 -26.03 4.95
CA ASP A 118 -3.91 -27.40 4.59
C ASP A 118 -3.92 -27.58 3.06
N PRO A 119 -3.12 -28.51 2.50
CA PRO A 119 -3.01 -28.68 1.04
C PRO A 119 -4.28 -29.28 0.40
N GLU A 120 -5.11 -30.02 1.15
CA GLU A 120 -6.39 -30.56 0.64
C GLU A 120 -7.40 -29.42 0.46
N PHE A 121 -7.37 -28.41 1.33
CA PHE A 121 -8.19 -27.20 1.17
C PHE A 121 -7.85 -26.47 -0.13
N TRP A 122 -6.56 -26.34 -0.45
CA TRP A 122 -6.11 -25.72 -1.71
C TRP A 122 -6.64 -26.45 -2.93
N ALA A 123 -6.50 -27.78 -2.95
CA ALA A 123 -6.97 -28.62 -4.05
C ALA A 123 -8.49 -28.50 -4.26
N THR A 124 -9.25 -28.41 -3.16
CA THR A 124 -10.72 -28.44 -3.21
C THR A 124 -11.34 -27.05 -3.48
N HIS A 125 -10.79 -25.99 -2.88
CA HIS A 125 -11.46 -24.69 -2.81
C HIS A 125 -10.72 -23.52 -3.48
N ILE A 126 -9.40 -23.63 -3.74
CA ILE A 126 -8.59 -22.49 -4.21
C ILE A 126 -8.17 -22.67 -5.67
N VAL A 127 -7.63 -23.84 -6.02
CA VAL A 127 -6.99 -24.10 -7.32
C VAL A 127 -7.90 -23.82 -8.53
N HIS A 128 -9.21 -24.02 -8.37
CA HIS A 128 -10.19 -23.85 -9.43
C HIS A 128 -10.53 -22.38 -9.74
N ASP A 129 -10.30 -21.45 -8.80
CA ASP A 129 -10.46 -20.01 -9.04
C ASP A 129 -9.08 -19.34 -9.17
N HIS A 130 -8.70 -19.02 -10.40
CA HIS A 130 -7.41 -18.42 -10.70
C HIS A 130 -7.16 -17.08 -9.98
N LYS A 131 -8.18 -16.24 -9.77
CA LYS A 131 -8.00 -14.97 -9.03
C LYS A 131 -7.72 -15.26 -7.56
N LEU A 132 -8.49 -16.18 -6.99
CA LEU A 132 -8.33 -16.60 -5.59
C LEU A 132 -6.96 -17.23 -5.36
N ALA A 133 -6.54 -18.14 -6.23
CA ALA A 133 -5.24 -18.79 -6.19
C ALA A 133 -4.08 -17.78 -6.24
N LYS A 134 -4.16 -16.77 -7.12
CA LYS A 134 -3.16 -15.70 -7.20
C LYS A 134 -3.03 -14.90 -5.90
N CYS A 135 -4.16 -14.55 -5.28
CA CYS A 135 -4.15 -13.82 -4.00
C CYS A 135 -3.63 -14.69 -2.85
N ALA A 136 -4.13 -15.92 -2.74
CA ALA A 136 -3.70 -16.86 -1.70
C ALA A 136 -2.21 -17.17 -1.79
N ARG A 137 -1.67 -17.35 -3.00
CA ARG A 137 -0.21 -17.58 -3.22
C ARG A 137 0.61 -16.37 -2.81
N GLY A 138 0.17 -15.17 -3.18
CA GLY A 138 0.83 -13.93 -2.76
C GLY A 138 0.83 -13.73 -1.25
N TYR A 139 -0.28 -14.10 -0.62
CA TYR A 139 -0.43 -14.06 0.83
C TYR A 139 0.48 -15.08 1.55
N LEU A 140 0.60 -16.32 1.08
CA LEU A 140 1.58 -17.26 1.64
C LEU A 140 3.01 -16.79 1.41
N PHE A 141 3.30 -16.29 0.21
CA PHE A 141 4.62 -15.76 -0.12
C PHE A 141 5.02 -14.58 0.79
N SER A 142 4.10 -13.67 1.13
CA SER A 142 4.41 -12.59 2.06
C SER A 142 4.83 -13.12 3.43
N TYR A 143 4.17 -14.18 3.90
CA TYR A 143 4.51 -14.82 5.17
C TYR A 143 5.88 -15.49 5.17
N THR A 144 6.29 -16.12 4.06
CA THR A 144 7.67 -16.66 3.93
C THR A 144 8.74 -15.57 4.05
N ALA A 145 8.43 -14.33 3.65
CA ALA A 145 9.33 -13.19 3.81
C ALA A 145 9.26 -12.54 5.20
N LEU A 146 8.08 -12.53 5.84
CA LEU A 146 7.88 -12.04 7.19
C LEU A 146 8.56 -12.94 8.23
N ILE A 147 8.46 -14.26 8.06
CA ILE A 147 8.95 -15.27 9.00
C ILE A 147 10.18 -15.96 8.42
N ALA A 148 11.28 -15.20 8.32
CA ALA A 148 12.53 -15.67 7.73
C ALA A 148 13.44 -16.39 8.74
N TYR A 149 13.42 -15.96 10.01
CA TYR A 149 14.27 -16.49 11.07
C TYR A 149 13.47 -17.08 12.22
N GLN A 150 14.13 -17.90 13.05
CA GLN A 150 13.54 -18.46 14.27
C GLN A 150 12.98 -17.40 15.22
N SER A 151 13.63 -16.23 15.29
CA SER A 151 13.14 -15.09 16.08
C SER A 151 11.83 -14.54 15.52
N ASP A 152 11.70 -14.43 14.20
CA ASP A 152 10.46 -14.03 13.54
C ASP A 152 9.34 -15.02 13.79
N PHE A 153 9.65 -16.32 13.78
CA PHE A 153 8.68 -17.38 14.05
C PHE A 153 8.11 -17.24 15.46
N ARG A 154 8.97 -17.01 16.46
CA ARG A 154 8.53 -16.75 17.82
C ARG A 154 7.67 -15.49 17.90
N ILE A 155 8.10 -14.39 17.26
CA ILE A 155 7.30 -13.15 17.20
C ILE A 155 5.94 -13.40 16.56
N ALA A 156 5.87 -14.20 15.49
CA ALA A 156 4.62 -14.51 14.81
C ALA A 156 3.64 -15.26 15.73
N GLN A 157 4.13 -16.23 16.51
CA GLN A 157 3.31 -16.95 17.49
C GLN A 157 2.90 -16.04 18.66
N GLU A 158 3.83 -15.25 19.22
CA GLU A 158 3.55 -14.29 20.30
C GLU A 158 2.50 -13.25 19.90
N LYS A 159 2.49 -12.83 18.64
CA LYS A 159 1.54 -11.86 18.09
C LYS A 159 0.27 -12.51 17.52
N GLY A 160 0.11 -13.83 17.63
CA GLY A 160 -1.06 -14.54 17.12
C GLY A 160 -1.21 -14.52 15.59
N LEU A 161 -0.11 -14.27 14.86
CA LEU A 161 -0.09 -14.31 13.39
C LEU A 161 0.01 -15.73 12.84
N LEU A 162 0.57 -16.63 13.64
CA LEU A 162 0.78 -18.05 13.36
C LEU A 162 0.33 -18.83 14.59
N PRO A 163 -0.38 -19.96 14.44
CA PRO A 163 -0.83 -20.73 15.59
C PRO A 163 0.34 -21.42 16.30
N THR A 164 0.15 -21.70 17.60
CA THR A 164 1.18 -22.26 18.48
C THR A 164 1.46 -23.74 18.25
N ASN A 165 0.57 -24.45 17.56
CA ASN A 165 0.71 -25.87 17.23
C ASN A 165 1.69 -26.14 16.08
N ILE A 166 2.06 -25.12 15.30
CA ILE A 166 3.05 -25.26 14.22
C ILE A 166 4.45 -25.27 14.82
N THR A 167 5.31 -26.14 14.31
CA THR A 167 6.74 -26.20 14.67
C THR A 167 7.58 -25.39 13.68
N TRP A 168 8.77 -24.97 14.10
CA TRP A 168 9.71 -24.30 13.22
C TRP A 168 10.12 -25.17 12.03
N GLU A 169 10.40 -26.45 12.27
CA GLU A 169 10.74 -27.42 11.21
C GLU A 169 9.62 -27.50 10.15
N GLY A 170 8.35 -27.63 10.59
CA GLY A 170 7.22 -27.65 9.67
C GLY A 170 7.06 -26.34 8.89
N TRP A 171 7.35 -25.20 9.51
CA TRP A 171 7.38 -23.91 8.82
C TRP A 171 8.52 -23.82 7.79
N GLN A 172 9.70 -24.37 8.08
CA GLN A 172 10.82 -24.42 7.14
C GLN A 172 10.47 -25.26 5.91
N ASP A 173 9.90 -26.46 6.10
CA ASP A 173 9.49 -27.34 5.02
C ASP A 173 8.42 -26.69 4.12
N LEU A 174 7.38 -26.13 4.74
CA LEU A 174 6.34 -25.41 4.01
C LEU A 174 6.90 -24.19 3.26
N SER A 175 7.74 -23.39 3.91
CA SER A 175 8.34 -22.20 3.28
C SER A 175 9.23 -22.58 2.11
N LYS A 176 9.99 -23.68 2.24
CA LYS A 176 10.83 -24.21 1.16
C LYS A 176 9.99 -24.58 -0.06
N GLU A 177 8.94 -25.39 0.11
CA GLU A 177 8.06 -25.78 -1.01
C GLU A 177 7.40 -24.57 -1.68
N VAL A 178 6.90 -23.62 -0.88
CA VAL A 178 6.28 -22.39 -1.40
C VAL A 178 7.26 -21.55 -2.20
N LEU A 179 8.52 -21.42 -1.74
CA LEU A 179 9.56 -20.64 -2.41
C LEU A 179 10.12 -21.33 -3.66
N GLU A 180 10.30 -22.65 -3.63
CA GLU A 180 10.75 -23.44 -4.79
C GLU A 180 9.72 -23.42 -5.92
N GLY A 181 8.43 -23.44 -5.57
CA GLY A 181 7.31 -23.31 -6.51
C GLY A 181 6.87 -21.87 -6.81
N HIS A 182 7.59 -20.85 -6.32
CA HIS A 182 7.16 -19.45 -6.45
C HIS A 182 7.44 -18.89 -7.85
N ASP A 183 6.40 -18.30 -8.44
CA ASP A 183 6.50 -17.48 -9.63
C ASP A 183 5.68 -16.20 -9.44
N TYR A 184 6.30 -15.04 -9.66
CA TYR A 184 5.64 -13.74 -9.55
C TYR A 184 4.47 -13.57 -10.54
N ALA A 185 4.49 -14.25 -11.68
CA ALA A 185 3.37 -14.24 -12.63
C ALA A 185 2.15 -15.02 -12.12
N SER A 186 2.37 -15.97 -11.20
CA SER A 186 1.34 -16.78 -10.52
C SER A 186 0.79 -16.12 -9.25
N VAL A 187 1.21 -14.90 -8.93
CA VAL A 187 0.84 -14.17 -7.72
C VAL A 187 0.05 -12.90 -8.08
N ASN A 188 -0.89 -12.52 -7.21
CA ASN A 188 -1.62 -11.27 -7.41
C ASN A 188 -0.63 -10.08 -7.36
N PRO A 189 -0.69 -9.15 -8.35
CA PRO A 189 0.20 -7.99 -8.47
C PRO A 189 0.34 -7.11 -7.23
N ARG A 190 -0.67 -7.09 -6.35
CA ARG A 190 -0.59 -6.45 -5.04
C ARG A 190 0.64 -6.93 -4.25
N TYR A 191 0.88 -8.24 -4.23
CA TYR A 191 1.96 -8.86 -3.44
C TYR A 191 3.35 -8.73 -4.09
N TRP A 192 3.46 -8.12 -5.27
CA TRP A 192 4.76 -7.64 -5.77
C TRP A 192 5.32 -6.53 -4.89
N TYR A 193 4.44 -5.79 -4.21
CA TYR A 193 4.77 -4.78 -3.24
C TYR A 193 4.51 -5.32 -1.84
N GLY A 194 5.58 -5.52 -1.07
CA GLY A 194 5.50 -5.94 0.31
C GLY A 194 4.87 -4.86 1.16
N GLU A 195 5.61 -3.81 1.49
CA GLU A 195 5.13 -2.80 2.44
C GLU A 195 4.52 -1.58 1.75
N LEU A 196 3.27 -1.25 2.09
CA LEU A 196 2.56 -0.13 1.47
C LEU A 196 2.11 0.90 2.49
N ARG A 197 2.43 2.17 2.23
CA ARG A 197 2.17 3.27 3.17
C ARG A 197 0.73 3.75 3.06
N LEU A 198 -0.04 3.64 4.15
CA LEU A 198 -1.45 4.03 4.21
C LEU A 198 -1.67 5.51 3.84
N SER A 199 -0.78 6.40 4.29
CA SER A 199 -0.90 7.84 3.98
C SER A 199 -0.83 8.11 2.48
N ARG A 200 -0.06 7.31 1.72
CA ARG A 200 0.05 7.44 0.26
C ARG A 200 -1.13 6.75 -0.42
N LEU A 201 -1.56 5.58 0.06
CA LEU A 201 -2.80 4.92 -0.41
C LEU A 201 -4.01 5.85 -0.28
N ASN A 202 -4.16 6.55 0.85
CA ASN A 202 -5.21 7.54 1.06
C ASN A 202 -5.15 8.68 0.03
N LYS A 203 -3.95 9.18 -0.31
CA LYS A 203 -3.78 10.23 -1.33
C LYS A 203 -4.15 9.71 -2.73
N VAL A 204 -3.67 8.52 -3.10
CA VAL A 204 -3.99 7.89 -4.39
C VAL A 204 -5.50 7.71 -4.54
N TYR A 205 -6.18 7.22 -3.49
CA TYR A 205 -7.64 7.04 -3.51
C TYR A 205 -8.39 8.37 -3.65
N ARG A 206 -7.98 9.42 -2.94
CA ARG A 206 -8.58 10.76 -3.06
C ARG A 206 -8.43 11.32 -4.47
N ILE A 207 -7.26 11.18 -5.07
CA ILE A 207 -6.95 11.69 -6.41
C ILE A 207 -7.66 10.87 -7.50
N ARG A 208 -7.58 9.54 -7.44
CA ARG A 208 -8.07 8.65 -8.51
C ARG A 208 -9.58 8.43 -8.47
N LYS A 209 -10.19 8.32 -7.29
CA LYS A 209 -11.63 8.02 -7.15
C LYS A 209 -12.48 9.26 -6.81
N GLY A 210 -11.88 10.45 -6.73
CA GLY A 210 -12.60 11.72 -6.51
C GLY A 210 -13.24 11.90 -5.13
N PHE A 211 -13.08 10.94 -4.21
CA PHE A 211 -13.59 11.03 -2.85
C PHE A 211 -12.67 11.88 -1.98
N ILE A 212 -12.85 13.20 -2.01
CA ILE A 212 -12.05 14.18 -1.23
C ILE A 212 -12.03 13.83 0.27
N LEU A 213 -13.14 13.27 0.79
CA LEU A 213 -13.35 12.98 2.21
C LEU A 213 -13.22 11.49 2.59
N ARG A 214 -13.19 10.56 1.63
CA ARG A 214 -13.16 9.10 1.90
C ARG A 214 -11.88 8.49 1.33
N GLY A 215 -10.84 8.43 2.17
CA GLY A 215 -9.59 7.74 1.85
C GLY A 215 -9.73 6.21 1.82
N TYR A 216 -8.62 5.52 1.54
CA TYR A 216 -8.52 4.07 1.54
C TYR A 216 -8.92 3.44 2.89
N SER A 217 -8.45 3.99 4.01
CA SER A 217 -8.91 3.61 5.34
C SER A 217 -8.84 4.77 6.32
N LYS A 218 -9.84 4.85 7.21
CA LYS A 218 -9.97 5.90 8.24
C LYS A 218 -9.12 5.62 9.49
N ILE A 219 -8.54 4.42 9.62
CA ILE A 219 -7.83 3.95 10.83
C ILE A 219 -6.70 4.90 11.27
N ALA A 220 -6.10 5.66 10.33
CA ALA A 220 -5.07 6.65 10.63
C ALA A 220 -5.47 8.10 10.30
N ALA A 221 -6.74 8.39 9.99
CA ALA A 221 -7.15 9.71 9.52
C ALA A 221 -7.08 10.78 10.62
N HIS A 222 -7.47 10.44 11.86
CA HIS A 222 -7.53 11.39 12.97
C HIS A 222 -6.16 11.95 13.37
N THR A 223 -5.13 11.11 13.33
CA THR A 223 -3.79 11.50 13.75
C THR A 223 -2.99 12.21 12.66
N VAL A 224 -3.41 12.12 11.39
CA VAL A 224 -2.78 12.83 10.27
C VAL A 224 -3.32 14.26 10.14
N TYR A 225 -4.60 14.48 10.49
CA TYR A 225 -5.20 15.82 10.42
C TYR A 225 -4.61 16.75 11.49
N GLY A 226 -4.39 16.24 12.71
CA GLY A 226 -3.77 17.00 13.80
C GLY A 226 -2.34 17.46 13.47
N ASP A 227 -1.50 16.55 12.98
CA ASP A 227 -0.11 16.86 12.62
C ASP A 227 -0.05 17.84 11.42
N LEU A 228 -0.88 17.63 10.39
CA LEU A 228 -0.95 18.55 9.24
C LEU A 228 -1.46 19.93 9.64
N ILE A 229 -2.47 20.04 10.50
CA ILE A 229 -2.93 21.34 10.97
C ILE A 229 -1.83 22.01 11.78
N ARG A 230 -1.21 21.31 12.73
CA ARG A 230 -0.18 21.90 13.59
C ARG A 230 1.02 22.41 12.80
N ASP A 231 1.54 21.61 11.88
CA ASP A 231 2.75 21.94 11.11
C ASP A 231 2.47 23.03 10.06
N ASN A 232 1.31 22.97 9.38
CA ASN A 232 0.95 24.02 8.41
C ASN A 232 0.51 25.31 9.11
N PHE A 233 -0.12 25.24 10.28
CA PHE A 233 -0.51 26.41 11.05
C PHE A 233 0.70 27.14 11.61
N ALA A 234 1.74 26.41 12.05
CA ALA A 234 3.01 27.03 12.44
C ALA A 234 3.63 27.81 11.27
N ALA A 235 3.71 27.20 10.08
CA ALA A 235 4.22 27.87 8.89
C ALA A 235 3.38 29.09 8.48
N LEU A 236 2.04 28.96 8.48
CA LEU A 236 1.13 30.08 8.19
C LEU A 236 1.26 31.20 9.22
N ALA A 237 1.38 30.86 10.51
CA ALA A 237 1.58 31.84 11.58
C ALA A 237 2.93 32.55 11.46
N THR A 238 3.99 31.85 11.05
CA THR A 238 5.30 32.48 10.76
C THR A 238 5.20 33.46 9.59
N ILE A 239 4.52 33.09 8.50
CA ILE A 239 4.30 33.99 7.35
C ILE A 239 3.46 35.20 7.76
N LEU A 240 2.35 34.98 8.49
CA LEU A 240 1.49 36.05 8.99
C LEU A 240 2.26 36.99 9.94
N GLY A 241 3.02 36.43 10.88
CA GLY A 241 3.85 37.20 11.80
C GLY A 241 4.87 38.04 11.05
N TYR A 242 5.50 37.49 10.01
CA TYR A 242 6.41 38.22 9.14
C TYR A 242 5.70 39.39 8.43
N VAL A 243 4.55 39.14 7.82
CA VAL A 243 3.76 40.18 7.13
C VAL A 243 3.36 41.29 8.11
N VAL A 244 2.93 40.94 9.32
CA VAL A 244 2.58 41.92 10.36
C VAL A 244 3.78 42.78 10.75
N ILE A 245 4.97 42.18 10.94
CA ILE A 245 6.21 42.93 11.27
C ILE A 245 6.57 43.91 10.15
N VAL A 246 6.46 43.49 8.88
CA VAL A 246 6.75 44.36 7.74
C VAL A 246 5.74 45.50 7.66
N LEU A 247 4.44 45.20 7.85
CA LEU A 247 3.38 46.21 7.83
C LEU A 247 3.52 47.22 8.98
N THR A 248 3.86 46.78 10.19
CA THR A 248 4.06 47.70 11.32
C THR A 248 5.29 48.57 11.13
N ALA A 249 6.39 48.01 10.62
CA ALA A 249 7.57 48.81 10.27
C ALA A 249 7.25 49.88 9.21
N MET A 250 6.44 49.53 8.20
CA MET A 250 5.99 50.49 7.17
C MET A 250 5.09 51.58 7.74
N GLN A 251 4.15 51.21 8.63
CA GLN A 251 3.27 52.17 9.31
C GLN A 251 4.05 53.13 10.21
N VAL A 252 5.08 52.65 10.92
CA VAL A 252 5.96 53.48 11.75
C VAL A 252 6.79 54.44 10.89
N GLY A 253 7.32 53.98 9.75
CA GLY A 253 8.09 54.83 8.84
C GLY A 253 7.29 55.98 8.22
N LEU A 254 6.01 55.75 7.89
CA LEU A 254 5.13 56.79 7.32
C LEU A 254 4.62 57.81 8.34
N GLY A 255 4.67 57.49 9.64
CA GLY A 255 4.08 58.29 10.72
C GLY A 255 4.98 59.31 11.41
N VAL A 256 6.25 59.46 11.00
CA VAL A 256 7.21 60.37 11.64
C VAL A 256 7.51 61.58 10.74
N GLU A 257 6.91 62.74 11.04
CA GLU A 257 7.05 64.00 10.27
C GLU A 257 8.52 64.45 10.09
N ARG A 258 9.38 64.21 11.09
CA ARG A 258 10.81 64.57 11.05
C ARG A 258 11.67 63.74 10.08
N LEU A 259 11.16 62.60 9.62
CA LEU A 259 11.83 61.68 8.69
C LEU A 259 11.19 61.70 7.30
N GLN A 260 10.04 62.36 7.13
CA GLN A 260 9.42 62.58 5.82
C GLN A 260 10.23 63.54 4.95
N GLU A 261 10.98 64.47 5.52
CA GLU A 261 11.70 65.48 4.74
C GLU A 261 13.14 65.07 4.33
N ASP A 262 13.66 63.92 4.78
CA ASP A 262 15.01 63.43 4.44
C ASP A 262 14.95 62.40 3.29
N GLU A 263 15.35 62.82 2.08
CA GLU A 263 15.42 61.97 0.88
C GLU A 263 16.30 60.72 1.08
N THR A 264 17.37 60.83 1.87
CA THR A 264 18.30 59.72 2.11
C THR A 264 17.62 58.62 2.90
N PHE A 265 16.83 59.02 3.90
CA PHE A 265 16.06 58.10 4.74
C PHE A 265 14.90 57.47 3.96
N GLN A 266 14.21 58.24 3.10
CA GLN A 266 13.15 57.70 2.25
C GLN A 266 13.68 56.64 1.27
N ASN A 267 14.80 56.91 0.60
CA ASN A 267 15.41 55.96 -0.35
C ASN A 267 15.88 54.68 0.35
N ALA A 268 16.50 54.80 1.53
CA ALA A 268 16.92 53.64 2.32
C ALA A 268 15.74 52.82 2.81
N SER A 269 14.67 53.48 3.29
CA SER A 269 13.44 52.84 3.75
C SER A 269 12.72 52.11 2.61
N TYR A 270 12.60 52.74 1.44
CA TYR A 270 12.03 52.11 0.25
C TYR A 270 12.80 50.84 -0.15
N GLY A 271 14.13 50.93 -0.23
CA GLY A 271 14.98 49.78 -0.56
C GLY A 271 14.83 48.63 0.44
N PHE A 272 14.77 48.95 1.73
CA PHE A 272 14.60 47.95 2.79
C PHE A 272 13.20 47.31 2.78
N THR A 273 12.15 48.08 2.50
CA THR A 273 10.78 47.56 2.34
C THR A 273 10.67 46.62 1.14
N VAL A 274 11.21 47.03 -0.01
CA VAL A 274 11.23 46.19 -1.23
C VAL A 274 12.03 44.92 -0.98
N PHE A 275 13.21 45.02 -0.36
CA PHE A 275 14.03 43.86 -0.01
C PHE A 275 13.29 42.91 0.95
N SER A 276 12.63 43.44 1.97
CA SER A 276 11.86 42.64 2.94
C SER A 276 10.66 41.93 2.30
N ILE A 277 10.05 42.49 1.25
CA ILE A 277 8.96 41.79 0.54
C ILE A 277 9.53 40.75 -0.43
N ILE A 278 10.55 41.10 -1.21
CA ILE A 278 11.07 40.25 -2.29
C ILE A 278 11.94 39.11 -1.76
N ALA A 279 12.79 39.34 -0.75
CA ALA A 279 13.74 38.34 -0.29
C ALA A 279 13.08 37.06 0.26
N PRO A 280 12.03 37.10 1.10
CA PRO A 280 11.31 35.90 1.53
C PRO A 280 10.56 35.20 0.40
N LEU A 281 10.01 35.97 -0.55
CA LEU A 281 9.33 35.39 -1.72
C LEU A 281 10.32 34.65 -2.61
N ALA A 282 11.47 35.27 -2.90
CA ALA A 282 12.55 34.66 -3.67
C ALA A 282 13.12 33.44 -2.96
N ALA A 283 13.32 33.51 -1.63
CA ALA A 283 13.75 32.37 -0.82
C ALA A 283 12.71 31.23 -0.86
N GLY A 284 11.43 31.54 -0.75
CA GLY A 284 10.34 30.55 -0.85
C GLY A 284 10.29 29.87 -2.22
N ILE A 285 10.43 30.64 -3.30
CA ILE A 285 10.53 30.11 -4.67
C ILE A 285 11.78 29.24 -4.82
N GLY A 286 12.93 29.68 -4.30
CA GLY A 286 14.17 28.92 -4.32
C GLY A 286 14.05 27.57 -3.62
N ILE A 287 13.49 27.55 -2.41
CA ILE A 287 13.22 26.31 -1.64
C ILE A 287 12.26 25.41 -2.43
N PHE A 288 11.20 25.96 -3.00
CA PHE A 288 10.26 25.20 -3.82
C PHE A 288 10.93 24.53 -5.03
N LEU A 289 11.78 25.27 -5.76
CA LEU A 289 12.53 24.73 -6.90
C LEU A 289 13.48 23.62 -6.49
N VAL A 290 14.21 23.78 -5.37
CA VAL A 290 15.09 22.73 -4.85
C VAL A 290 14.29 21.47 -4.48
N VAL A 291 13.17 21.63 -3.77
CA VAL A 291 12.27 20.51 -3.42
C VAL A 291 11.71 19.85 -4.67
N LEU A 292 11.35 20.62 -5.70
CA LEU A 292 10.85 20.10 -6.98
C LEU A 292 11.92 19.26 -7.70
N ILE A 293 13.17 19.74 -7.77
CA ILE A 293 14.29 19.00 -8.37
C ILE A 293 14.53 17.69 -7.61
N VAL A 294 14.60 17.74 -6.28
CA VAL A 294 14.77 16.54 -5.43
C VAL A 294 13.61 15.57 -5.63
N PHE A 295 12.38 16.07 -5.74
CA PHE A 295 11.19 15.24 -5.99
C PHE A 295 11.25 14.54 -7.35
N VAL A 296 11.55 15.28 -8.42
CA VAL A 296 11.65 14.73 -9.79
C VAL A 296 12.78 13.72 -9.89
N SER A 297 13.94 14.00 -9.28
CA SER A 297 15.07 13.05 -9.23
C SER A 297 14.68 11.74 -8.53
N ASN A 298 14.09 11.84 -7.33
CA ASN A 298 13.61 10.66 -6.59
C ASN A 298 12.53 9.88 -7.34
N TRP A 299 11.66 10.58 -8.07
CA TRP A 299 10.63 9.99 -8.92
C TRP A 299 11.25 9.16 -10.03
N ILE A 300 12.21 9.71 -10.76
CA ILE A 300 12.92 9.03 -11.86
C ILE A 300 13.61 7.77 -11.32
N VAL A 301 14.37 7.89 -10.23
CA VAL A 301 15.06 6.75 -9.62
C VAL A 301 14.08 5.66 -9.18
N THR A 302 12.95 6.03 -8.60
CA THR A 302 11.93 5.06 -8.15
C THR A 302 11.30 4.33 -9.33
N LYS A 303 11.02 5.04 -10.44
CA LYS A 303 10.47 4.45 -11.65
C LYS A 303 11.45 3.56 -12.41
N ASP A 304 12.70 3.98 -12.52
CA ASP A 304 13.75 3.17 -13.11
C ASP A 304 13.98 1.87 -12.31
N TYR A 305 13.99 1.97 -10.96
CA TYR A 305 14.06 0.79 -10.09
C TYR A 305 12.88 -0.16 -10.31
N GLU A 306 11.65 0.38 -10.38
CA GLU A 306 10.44 -0.42 -10.64
C GLU A 306 10.53 -1.19 -11.96
N VAL A 307 10.90 -0.52 -13.05
CA VAL A 307 11.04 -1.15 -14.37
C VAL A 307 12.11 -2.24 -14.35
N LYS A 308 13.27 -1.96 -13.75
CA LYS A 308 14.35 -2.94 -13.59
C LYS A 308 13.89 -4.14 -12.76
N ARG A 309 13.18 -3.90 -11.66
CA ARG A 309 12.68 -4.94 -10.77
C ARG A 309 11.65 -5.83 -11.46
N PHE A 310 10.70 -5.25 -12.19
CA PHE A 310 9.68 -5.99 -12.96
C PHE A 310 10.31 -6.88 -14.03
N ARG A 311 11.34 -6.38 -14.74
CA ARG A 311 12.12 -7.20 -15.66
C ARG A 311 12.82 -8.36 -14.95
N ASN A 312 13.41 -8.11 -13.77
CA ASN A 312 14.12 -9.15 -13.02
C ASN A 312 13.20 -10.24 -12.47
N ILE A 313 11.96 -9.90 -12.11
CA ILE A 313 10.97 -10.88 -11.61
C ILE A 313 10.10 -11.47 -12.74
N GLY A 314 10.35 -11.11 -14.00
CA GLY A 314 9.67 -11.68 -15.16
C GLY A 314 8.21 -11.29 -15.34
N VAL A 315 7.77 -10.16 -14.77
CA VAL A 315 6.38 -9.68 -14.88
C VAL A 315 6.29 -8.41 -15.70
N GLU A 316 5.22 -8.29 -16.50
CA GLU A 316 4.91 -7.05 -17.18
C GLU A 316 4.01 -6.14 -16.32
N PRO A 317 4.25 -4.82 -16.35
CA PRO A 317 3.36 -3.88 -15.69
C PRO A 317 1.98 -3.85 -16.36
N LEU A 318 0.92 -4.08 -15.58
CA LEU A 318 -0.47 -4.19 -16.05
C LEU A 318 -0.98 -3.01 -16.88
N TRP A 319 -0.51 -1.78 -16.64
CA TRP A 319 -0.88 -0.62 -17.45
C TRP A 319 -0.44 -0.69 -18.93
N ARG A 320 0.40 -1.66 -19.31
CA ARG A 320 0.68 -1.95 -20.73
C ARG A 320 -0.48 -2.67 -21.41
N GLU A 321 -1.20 -3.54 -20.72
CA GLU A 321 -2.36 -4.24 -21.30
C GLU A 321 -3.51 -3.27 -21.63
N ASP A 322 -3.77 -2.28 -20.76
CA ASP A 322 -4.82 -1.28 -20.99
C ASP A 322 -4.47 -0.32 -22.13
N LYS A 323 -3.19 -0.02 -22.36
CA LYS A 323 -2.76 0.71 -23.56
C LYS A 323 -2.95 -0.12 -24.83
N GLY A 324 -2.78 -1.44 -24.77
CA GLY A 324 -3.08 -2.37 -25.86
C GLY A 324 -4.57 -2.45 -26.16
N LYS A 325 -5.42 -2.58 -25.13
CA LYS A 325 -6.89 -2.60 -25.27
C LYS A 325 -7.47 -1.26 -25.73
N SER A 326 -6.92 -0.13 -25.25
CA SER A 326 -7.30 1.21 -25.68
C SER A 326 -6.90 1.50 -27.14
N LYS A 327 -5.69 1.08 -27.56
CA LYS A 327 -5.28 1.13 -28.99
C LYS A 327 -6.12 0.22 -29.87
N ALA A 328 -6.42 -1.00 -29.43
CA ALA A 328 -7.29 -1.92 -30.16
C ALA A 328 -8.69 -1.33 -30.33
N LYS A 329 -9.30 -0.79 -29.27
CA LYS A 329 -10.63 -0.16 -29.31
C LYS A 329 -10.67 1.10 -30.19
N ARG A 330 -9.57 1.86 -30.26
CA ARG A 330 -9.42 3.02 -31.15
C ARG A 330 -9.27 2.61 -32.63
N SER A 331 -8.50 1.56 -32.91
CA SER A 331 -8.36 0.96 -34.25
C SER A 331 -9.67 0.33 -34.75
N THR A 332 -10.43 -0.37 -33.90
CA THR A 332 -11.73 -0.93 -34.29
C THR A 332 -12.74 0.16 -34.61
N ASN A 333 -12.77 1.25 -33.83
CA ASN A 333 -13.64 2.39 -34.09
C ASN A 333 -13.25 3.15 -35.36
N GLU A 334 -11.96 3.35 -35.64
CA GLU A 334 -11.48 3.98 -36.89
C GLU A 334 -11.81 3.13 -38.14
N THR A 335 -11.74 1.81 -38.01
CA THR A 335 -12.10 0.89 -39.12
C THR A 335 -13.60 0.93 -39.41
N LEU A 336 -14.45 0.97 -38.38
CA LEU A 336 -15.91 1.10 -38.50
C LEU A 336 -16.35 2.44 -39.10
N THR A 337 -15.70 3.55 -38.72
CA THR A 337 -15.97 4.87 -39.35
C THR A 337 -15.54 4.92 -40.81
N SER A 338 -14.42 4.28 -41.17
CA SER A 338 -13.94 4.23 -42.57
C SER A 338 -14.76 3.33 -43.49
N PHE A 339 -15.56 2.43 -42.92
CA PHE A 339 -16.51 1.56 -43.65
C PHE A 339 -17.82 2.32 -43.93
N ASN A 340 -18.32 3.09 -42.95
CA ASN A 340 -19.53 3.90 -43.11
C ASN A 340 -19.35 5.08 -44.09
N GLU A 341 -18.14 5.61 -44.24
CA GLU A 341 -17.86 6.69 -45.22
C GLU A 341 -17.73 6.22 -46.67
N ARG A 342 -17.71 4.90 -46.93
CA ARG A 342 -17.65 4.34 -48.30
C ARG A 342 -18.99 3.84 -48.83
N GLU A 343 -20.05 3.88 -48.04
CA GLU A 343 -21.40 3.45 -48.43
C GLU A 343 -22.39 4.63 -48.65
N VAL A 344 -21.89 5.86 -48.85
CA VAL A 344 -22.70 7.03 -49.20
C VAL A 344 -22.35 7.55 -50.59
#